data_AF-A0A525WDW8-F1
#
_entry.id   AF-A0A525WDW8-F1
#
_cell.length_a   1.000
_cell.length_b   1.000
_cell.length_c   1.000
_cell.angle_alpha   90.00
_cell.angle_beta   90.00
_cell.angle_gamma   90.00
#
_symmetry.space_group_name_H-M   'P 1'
#
loop_
_entity.id
_entity.type
_entity.pdbx_description
1 polymer ?
#
loop_
_entity_poly.entity_id
_entity_poly.type
_entity_poly.pdbx_seq_one_letter_code
_entity_poly.pdbx_strand_id
1 'polypeptide(L)'
;MTETCYSKGKKVILVTNQTKNGNWLCKFSIPGFSHPDGALHGQDPSKGYKTEWEARTNAFQRAKLLLDAPQDMTQGHLLEKT
;
A
#
# COMPACT_ATOMS: atom_id res chain seq x y z
N MET A 1 -11.18 3.88 -8.70
CA MET A 1 -11.85 2.61 -8.34
C MET A 1 -11.37 2.16 -6.98
N THR A 2 -12.27 1.70 -6.12
CA THR A 2 -11.92 1.14 -4.80
C THR A 2 -12.32 -0.32 -4.76
N GLU A 3 -11.42 -1.18 -4.29
CA GLU A 3 -11.62 -2.62 -4.19
C GLU A 3 -11.27 -3.09 -2.78
N THR A 4 -12.01 -4.07 -2.26
CA THR A 4 -11.69 -4.72 -1.00
C THR A 4 -11.19 -6.13 -1.28
N CYS A 5 -9.98 -6.42 -0.82
CA CYS A 5 -9.36 -7.74 -0.88
C CYS A 5 -9.12 -8.28 0.53
N TYR A 6 -8.75 -9.55 0.63
CA TYR A 6 -8.38 -10.17 1.91
C TYR A 6 -7.06 -10.93 1.77
N SER A 7 -6.23 -10.87 2.80
CA SER A 7 -5.04 -11.71 2.90
C SER A 7 -4.80 -12.07 4.36
N LYS A 8 -4.51 -13.35 4.64
CA LYS A 8 -4.37 -13.88 6.01
C LYS A 8 -5.53 -13.51 6.96
N GLY A 9 -6.76 -13.50 6.43
CA GLY A 9 -7.95 -13.10 7.20
C GLY A 9 -8.03 -11.61 7.55
N LYS A 10 -7.11 -10.77 7.05
CA LYS A 10 -7.12 -9.32 7.21
C LYS A 10 -7.67 -8.64 5.97
N LYS A 11 -8.49 -7.61 6.17
CA LYS A 11 -9.06 -6.78 5.12
C LYS A 11 -7.99 -5.84 4.56
N VAL A 12 -7.88 -5.78 3.23
CA VAL A 12 -7.02 -4.85 2.50
C VAL A 12 -7.91 -4.02 1.58
N ILE A 13 -7.86 -2.70 1.69
CA ILE A 13 -8.60 -1.77 0.84
C ILE A 13 -7.62 -1.20 -0.19
N LEU A 14 -7.88 -1.43 -1.47
CA LEU A 14 -7.12 -0.90 -2.59
C LEU A 14 -7.85 0.30 -3.17
N VAL A 15 -7.14 1.41 -3.36
CA VAL A 15 -7.66 2.64 -3.96
C VAL A 15 -6.83 2.95 -5.20
N THR A 16 -7.39 2.70 -6.37
CA THR A 16 -6.75 2.87 -7.67
C THR A 16 -7.25 4.13 -8.37
N ASN A 17 -6.32 4.95 -8.87
CA ASN A 17 -6.63 6.15 -9.64
C ASN A 17 -5.67 6.29 -10.82
N GLN A 18 -6.16 6.80 -11.95
CA GLN A 18 -5.31 7.20 -13.06
C GLN A 18 -4.79 8.62 -12.84
N THR A 19 -3.50 8.83 -13.11
CA THR A 19 -2.85 10.14 -13.06
C THR A 19 -3.10 10.92 -14.33
N LYS A 20 -2.84 12.24 -14.28
CA LYS A 20 -2.92 13.13 -15.46
C LYS A 20 -2.00 12.69 -16.61
N ASN A 21 -0.93 11.94 -16.30
CA ASN A 21 0.03 11.45 -17.28
C ASN A 21 -0.39 10.09 -17.89
N GLY A 22 -1.60 9.61 -17.63
CA GLY A 22 -2.11 8.33 -18.14
C GLY A 22 -1.65 7.09 -17.36
N ASN A 23 -0.68 7.23 -16.45
CA ASN A 23 -0.23 6.14 -15.59
C ASN A 23 -1.22 5.86 -14.45
N TRP A 24 -1.19 4.65 -13.92
CA TRP A 24 -2.04 4.16 -12.85
C TRP A 24 -1.31 4.13 -11.52
N LEU A 25 -1.96 4.63 -10.47
CA LEU A 25 -1.50 4.53 -9.09
C LEU A 25 -2.51 3.75 -8.28
N CYS A 26 -2.03 2.84 -7.44
CA CYS A 26 -2.85 2.14 -6.48
C CYS A 26 -2.23 2.26 -5.09
N LYS A 27 -3.04 2.70 -4.12
CA LYS A 27 -2.66 2.74 -2.72
C LYS A 27 -3.42 1.67 -1.96
N PHE A 28 -2.86 1.17 -0.86
CA PHE A 28 -3.56 0.24 0.01
C PHE A 28 -3.70 0.76 1.44
N SER A 29 -4.72 0.29 2.14
CA SER A 29 -4.92 0.47 3.59
C SER A 29 -5.39 -0.84 4.20
N ILE A 30 -4.94 -1.14 5.42
CA ILE A 30 -5.37 -2.30 6.19
C ILE A 30 -5.98 -1.76 7.49
N PRO A 31 -7.30 -1.90 7.70
CA PRO A 31 -7.94 -1.44 8.93
C PRO A 31 -7.31 -2.11 10.16
N GLY A 32 -6.96 -1.31 11.17
CA GLY A 32 -6.30 -1.79 12.38
C GLY A 32 -4.77 -1.92 12.27
N PHE A 33 -4.17 -1.63 11.11
CA PHE A 33 -2.74 -1.33 10.99
C PHE A 33 -2.60 0.20 10.97
N SER A 34 -2.23 0.77 12.12
CA SER A 34 -2.01 2.21 12.26
C SER A 34 -0.51 2.49 12.10
N HIS A 35 -0.11 3.08 10.97
CA HIS A 35 1.11 3.87 10.93
C HIS A 35 0.76 5.25 11.56
N PRO A 36 1.66 5.93 12.30
CA PRO A 36 1.39 7.25 12.89
C PRO A 36 1.00 8.32 11.86
N ASP A 37 1.26 8.06 10.58
CA ASP A 37 0.70 8.81 9.47
C ASP A 37 -0.47 7.99 8.91
N GLY A 38 -1.71 8.42 9.10
CA GLY A 38 -2.94 7.81 8.54
C GLY A 38 -3.00 7.80 7.00
N ALA A 39 -1.86 7.94 6.34
CA ALA A 39 -1.66 7.93 4.92
C ALA A 39 -1.71 6.48 4.40
N LEU A 40 -2.69 6.24 3.53
CA LEU A 40 -2.64 5.20 2.50
C LEU A 40 -1.18 4.92 2.10
N HIS A 41 -0.71 3.67 2.19
CA HIS A 41 0.67 3.28 1.87
C HIS A 41 0.94 3.60 0.39
N GLY A 42 1.31 4.85 0.16
CA GLY A 42 1.37 5.48 -1.14
C GLY A 42 2.56 4.92 -1.90
N GLN A 43 2.37 4.76 -3.20
CA GLN A 43 3.48 4.72 -4.12
C GLN A 43 3.86 6.16 -4.46
N ASP A 44 5.14 6.42 -4.69
CA ASP A 44 5.60 7.69 -5.24
C ASP A 44 4.79 8.01 -6.52
N PRO A 45 4.13 9.18 -6.60
CA PRO A 45 3.27 9.53 -7.73
C PRO A 45 4.04 9.64 -9.05
N SER A 46 5.36 9.78 -9.01
CA SER A 46 6.26 9.81 -10.17
C SER A 46 6.51 8.41 -10.76
N LYS A 47 6.25 7.34 -9.99
CA LYS A 47 6.35 5.93 -10.38
C LYS A 47 4.99 5.28 -10.63
N GLY A 48 4.14 5.89 -11.45
CA GLY A 48 2.90 5.25 -11.89
C GLY A 48 3.13 4.04 -12.81
N TYR A 49 2.18 3.10 -12.85
CA TYR A 49 2.21 1.93 -13.73
C TYR A 49 1.51 2.17 -15.06
N LYS A 50 1.84 1.39 -16.08
CA LYS A 50 1.20 1.51 -17.41
C LYS A 50 -0.24 1.00 -17.39
N THR A 51 -0.52 -0.02 -16.58
CA THR A 51 -1.86 -0.62 -16.49
C THR A 51 -2.42 -0.56 -15.06
N GLU A 52 -3.76 -0.55 -14.99
CA GLU A 52 -4.51 -0.63 -13.73
C GLU A 52 -4.15 -1.91 -12.95
N TRP A 53 -4.02 -3.02 -13.69
CA TRP A 53 -3.69 -4.34 -13.15
C TRP A 53 -2.33 -4.36 -12.45
N GLU A 54 -1.30 -3.79 -13.08
CA GLU A 54 0.05 -3.70 -12.48
C GLU A 54 0.04 -2.88 -11.19
N ALA A 55 -0.69 -1.75 -11.18
CA ALA A 55 -0.81 -0.91 -9.99
C ALA A 55 -1.47 -1.68 -8.84
N ARG A 56 -2.58 -2.37 -9.09
CA ARG A 56 -3.27 -3.18 -8.08
C ARG A 56 -2.42 -4.32 -7.57
N THR A 57 -1.80 -5.07 -8.49
CA THR A 57 -0.96 -6.22 -8.16
C THR A 57 0.19 -5.79 -7.25
N ASN A 58 0.87 -4.68 -7.58
CA ASN A 58 1.93 -4.16 -6.74
C ASN A 58 1.44 -3.72 -5.35
N ALA A 59 0.35 -2.94 -5.30
CA ALA A 59 -0.21 -2.49 -4.04
C ALA A 59 -0.63 -3.65 -3.13
N PHE A 60 -1.27 -4.67 -3.70
CA PHE A 60 -1.67 -5.87 -2.97
C PHE A 60 -0.46 -6.71 -2.53
N GLN A 61 0.59 -6.83 -3.34
CA GLN A 61 1.82 -7.51 -2.95
C GLN A 61 2.51 -6.82 -1.78
N ARG A 62 2.56 -5.48 -1.76
CA ARG A 62 3.07 -4.71 -0.62
C ARG A 62 2.22 -4.91 0.64
N ALA A 63 0.89 -4.95 0.49
CA ALA A 63 -0.01 -5.28 1.60
C ALA A 63 0.26 -6.68 2.17
N LYS A 64 0.47 -7.68 1.30
CA LYS A 64 0.84 -9.04 1.72
C LYS A 64 2.15 -9.07 2.51
N LEU A 65 3.18 -8.36 2.05
CA LEU A 65 4.46 -8.26 2.76
C LEU A 65 4.30 -7.63 4.14
N LEU A 66 3.49 -6.58 4.26
CA LEU A 66 3.21 -5.95 5.55
C LEU A 66 2.47 -6.91 6.52
N LEU A 67 1.59 -7.75 5.98
CA LEU A 67 0.89 -8.80 6.75
C LEU A 67 1.74 -10.04 7.04
N ASP A 68 2.88 -10.18 6.36
CA ASP A 68 3.84 -11.27 6.56
C ASP A 68 4.95 -10.92 7.54
N ALA A 69 5.29 -9.63 7.63
CA ALA A 69 6.25 -9.13 8.60
C ALA A 69 5.80 -9.47 10.04
N PRO A 70 6.69 -10.05 10.88
CA PRO A 70 6.40 -10.24 12.30
C PRO A 70 6.13 -8.86 12.92
N GLN A 71 4.98 -8.72 13.59
CA GLN A 71 4.55 -7.45 14.18
C GLN A 71 5.54 -6.90 15.22
N ASP A 72 6.51 -7.71 15.67
CA ASP A 72 7.62 -7.34 16.56
C ASP A 72 8.63 -6.36 15.91
N MET A 73 8.65 -6.22 14.57
CA MET A 73 9.54 -5.31 13.85
C MET A 73 8.88 -4.02 13.35
N THR A 74 7.68 -3.68 13.86
CA THR A 74 6.95 -2.48 13.41
C THR A 74 6.90 -1.39 14.49
N GLN A 75 7.96 -1.18 15.27
CA GLN A 75 8.11 0.04 16.06
C GLN A 75 9.55 0.40 16.47
N GLY A 76 10.53 0.26 15.57
CA GLY A 76 11.86 0.76 15.91
C GLY A 76 12.94 0.55 14.89
N HIS A 77 12.85 1.18 13.70
CA HIS A 77 14.06 1.58 12.95
C HIS A 77 13.75 2.53 11.78
N LEU A 78 13.30 3.76 12.07
CA LEU A 78 13.62 4.91 11.19
C LEU A 78 13.53 6.24 11.94
N LEU A 79 14.04 6.25 13.17
CA LEU A 79 14.70 7.43 13.69
C LEU A 79 16.18 7.10 13.69
N GLU A 80 17.02 8.09 13.35
CA GLU A 80 18.49 8.06 13.31
C GLU A 80 19.07 7.71 11.93
N LYS A 81 19.94 8.47 11.27
CA LYS A 81 20.85 9.61 11.56
C LYS A 81 21.15 10.22 10.17
N THR A 82 21.14 11.53 9.88
CA THR A 82 22.01 12.62 10.33
C THR A 82 21.49 13.89 9.68
#